data_AF-A0A7S1L7X4-F1
#
_entry.id   AF-A0A7S1L7X4-F1
#
_cell.length_a   1.000
_cell.length_b   1.000
_cell.length_c   1.000
_cell.angle_alpha   90.00
_cell.angle_beta   90.00
_cell.angle_gamma   90.00
#
_symmetry.space_group_name_H-M   'P 1'
#
loop_
_entity.id
_entity.type
_entity.pdbx_description
1 polymer ?
#
loop_
_entity_poly.entity_id
_entity_poly.type
_entity_poly.pdbx_seq_one_letter_code
_entity_poly.pdbx_strand_id
1 'polypeptide(L)'
;SDPRLLEELKQRLEERVGPVFDRNDFQWPWFELQGAEWDGPMRMEGWGLGEWSELKAGSPKVVAVHAKHLEILHSAGVSGFRLDAAKHMRPAHVADYAAIARGLSPGPGNIFSYGEVLSFDPAMQHEYMYARSESSTAAALPDEPFPTTDFGLAAWLRWFLEVPDRFLGEQGLGGVAPRVEVPLLARNSVRFARNHDNVEGSDDLLGLGSWDQHVSGVATAWLPAA
;
A
#
# COMPACT_ATOMS: atom_id res chain seq x y z
N SER A 1 -4.06 26.01 12.63
CA SER A 1 -4.34 25.17 13.82
C SER A 1 -4.09 25.98 15.09
N ASP A 2 -4.84 25.76 16.16
CA ASP A 2 -4.58 26.37 17.48
C ASP A 2 -3.25 25.80 18.03
N PRO A 3 -2.23 26.64 18.31
CA PRO A 3 -0.94 26.17 18.83
C PRO A 3 -1.04 25.35 20.12
N ARG A 4 -2.08 25.59 20.95
CA ARG A 4 -2.29 24.83 22.19
C ARG A 4 -2.72 23.40 21.92
N LEU A 5 -3.65 23.20 20.98
CA LEU A 5 -4.10 21.86 20.59
C LEU A 5 -2.95 21.04 19.99
N LEU A 6 -2.06 21.68 19.24
CA LEU A 6 -0.86 21.03 18.70
C LEU A 6 0.10 20.59 19.82
N GLU A 7 0.28 21.43 20.84
CA GLU A 7 1.14 21.11 21.98
C GLU A 7 0.55 20.01 22.86
N GLU A 8 -0.76 20.05 23.12
CA GLU A 8 -1.49 18.97 23.80
C GLU A 8 -1.37 17.64 23.05
N LEU A 9 -1.46 17.66 21.72
CA LEU A 9 -1.25 16.47 20.90
C LEU A 9 0.20 15.93 21.02
N LYS A 10 1.20 16.81 20.90
CA LYS A 10 2.62 16.44 21.06
C LYS A 10 2.89 15.77 22.40
N GLN A 11 2.36 16.35 23.48
CA GLN A 11 2.52 15.81 24.82
C GLN A 11 1.86 14.42 24.96
N ARG A 12 0.61 14.27 24.50
CA ARG A 12 -0.08 12.97 24.57
C ARG A 12 0.63 11.88 23.78
N LEU A 13 1.18 12.21 22.60
CA LEU A 13 1.97 11.27 21.81
C LEU A 13 3.23 10.84 22.56
N GLU A 14 4.02 11.79 23.06
CA GLU A 14 5.22 11.49 23.85
C GLU A 14 4.93 10.59 25.06
N GLU A 15 3.84 10.86 25.79
CA GLU A 15 3.40 10.01 26.91
C GLU A 15 2.97 8.60 26.46
N ARG A 16 2.41 8.47 25.25
CA ARG A 16 1.88 7.19 24.73
C ARG A 16 2.96 6.28 24.14
N VAL A 17 3.97 6.85 23.47
CA VAL A 17 5.02 6.09 22.75
C VAL A 17 6.38 6.13 23.45
N GLY A 18 6.52 6.92 24.50
CA GLY A 18 7.68 6.92 25.36
C GLY A 18 7.89 5.57 26.07
N PRO A 19 9.14 5.19 26.38
CA PRO A 19 10.38 5.93 26.13
C PRO A 19 10.97 5.68 24.72
N VAL A 20 10.31 4.89 23.87
CA VAL A 20 10.88 4.47 22.58
C VAL A 20 10.96 5.64 21.61
N PHE A 21 9.89 6.43 21.54
CA PHE A 21 9.82 7.64 20.74
C PHE A 21 9.50 8.85 21.60
N ASP A 22 9.86 10.02 21.12
CA ASP A 22 9.48 11.31 21.71
C ASP A 22 8.89 12.24 20.65
N ARG A 23 8.41 13.41 21.08
CA ARG A 23 7.74 14.39 20.19
C ARG A 23 8.58 14.82 18.98
N ASN A 24 9.91 14.67 19.02
CA ASN A 24 10.80 15.04 17.93
C ASN A 24 10.94 13.93 16.87
N ASP A 25 10.42 12.74 17.13
CA ASP A 25 10.41 11.63 16.16
C ASP A 25 9.21 11.70 15.22
N PHE A 26 8.28 12.64 15.41
CA PHE A 26 7.10 12.82 14.57
C PHE A 26 7.25 13.98 13.59
N GLN A 27 6.63 13.85 12.41
CA GLN A 27 6.60 14.87 11.38
C GLN A 27 5.73 16.05 11.82
N TRP A 28 6.27 17.27 11.68
CA TRP A 28 5.58 18.52 11.98
C TRP A 28 5.91 19.56 10.89
N PRO A 29 5.00 20.47 10.51
CA PRO A 29 3.61 20.53 10.95
C PRO A 29 2.80 19.39 10.35
N TRP A 30 1.77 18.96 11.07
CA TRP A 30 0.83 17.99 10.58
C TRP A 30 -0.36 18.72 9.95
N PHE A 31 -0.87 18.19 8.85
CA PHE A 31 -2.05 18.67 8.17
C PHE A 31 -2.85 17.49 7.64
N GLU A 32 -4.15 17.68 7.57
CA GLU A 32 -5.08 16.71 7.02
C GLU A 32 -5.03 16.77 5.50
N LEU A 33 -4.85 15.61 4.86
CA LEU A 33 -5.06 15.46 3.43
C LEU A 33 -6.55 15.39 3.13
N GLN A 34 -7.02 16.17 2.15
CA GLN A 34 -8.41 16.16 1.73
C GLN A 34 -8.55 15.92 0.22
N GLY A 35 -9.56 15.14 -0.17
CA GLY A 35 -9.96 14.93 -1.57
C GLY A 35 -8.80 14.51 -2.48
N ALA A 36 -8.51 15.33 -3.49
CA ALA A 36 -7.48 15.05 -4.50
C ALA A 36 -6.05 15.02 -3.93
N GLU A 37 -5.82 15.53 -2.71
CA GLU A 37 -4.49 15.53 -2.09
C GLU A 37 -4.02 14.11 -1.73
N TRP A 38 -4.95 13.16 -1.57
CA TRP A 38 -4.65 11.74 -1.32
C TRP A 38 -3.90 11.05 -2.48
N ASP A 39 -4.03 11.57 -3.70
CA ASP A 39 -3.33 11.09 -4.90
C ASP A 39 -2.35 12.13 -5.46
N GLY A 40 -2.28 13.31 -4.84
CA GLY A 40 -1.42 14.41 -5.28
C GLY A 40 0.06 14.22 -4.90
N PRO A 41 0.91 15.21 -5.25
CA PRO A 41 2.33 15.19 -4.86
C PRO A 41 2.54 15.21 -3.34
N MET A 42 1.59 15.78 -2.59
CA MET A 42 1.64 15.90 -1.12
C MET A 42 1.19 14.62 -0.39
N ARG A 43 0.76 13.57 -1.11
CA ARG A 43 0.23 12.33 -0.51
C ARG A 43 1.18 11.62 0.46
N MET A 44 2.48 11.96 0.41
CA MET A 44 3.55 11.41 1.25
C MET A 44 3.93 12.31 2.43
N GLU A 45 3.31 13.48 2.54
CA GLU A 45 3.60 14.46 3.56
C GLU A 45 2.27 14.74 4.27
N GLY A 46 2.07 14.18 5.46
CA GLY A 46 0.85 14.40 6.24
C GLY A 46 -0.19 13.29 6.07
N TRP A 47 -0.69 12.79 7.20
CA TRP A 47 -1.64 11.68 7.25
C TRP A 47 -2.83 11.99 8.17
N GLY A 48 -4.01 12.14 7.58
CA GLY A 48 -5.31 12.00 8.27
C GLY A 48 -5.78 13.17 9.14
N LEU A 49 -6.73 12.88 10.04
CA LEU A 49 -7.29 13.76 11.07
C LEU A 49 -6.88 13.29 12.49
N GLY A 50 -6.17 14.08 13.32
CA GLY A 50 -5.89 13.80 14.73
C GLY A 50 -4.62 12.98 15.02
N GLU A 51 -4.72 12.07 15.99
CA GLU A 51 -3.63 11.36 16.70
C GLU A 51 -2.79 10.39 15.86
N TRP A 52 -3.02 10.34 14.55
CA TRP A 52 -2.30 9.48 13.59
C TRP A 52 -1.06 10.22 13.07
N SER A 53 -0.20 10.66 13.99
CA SER A 53 1.00 11.41 13.65
C SER A 53 2.00 10.51 12.91
N GLU A 54 2.44 10.97 11.74
CA GLU A 54 3.47 10.31 10.94
C GLU A 54 4.83 10.39 11.66
N LEU A 55 5.52 9.26 11.80
CA LEU A 55 6.91 9.26 12.26
C LEU A 55 7.81 9.87 11.18
N LYS A 56 8.83 10.62 11.58
CA LYS A 56 9.77 11.28 10.66
C LYS A 56 10.42 10.27 9.75
N ALA A 57 10.01 10.38 8.50
CA ALA A 57 10.54 9.68 7.36
C ALA A 57 12.07 9.89 7.30
N GLY A 58 12.84 8.81 7.28
CA GLY A 58 14.32 8.84 7.24
C GLY A 58 15.04 9.10 8.57
N SER A 59 14.33 9.26 9.70
CA SER A 59 14.97 9.38 11.02
C SER A 59 15.71 8.07 11.36
N PRO A 60 17.03 8.09 11.64
CA PRO A 60 17.79 6.88 11.98
C PRO A 60 17.22 6.14 13.19
N LYS A 61 16.66 6.88 14.17
CA LYS A 61 16.00 6.30 15.36
C LYS A 61 14.74 5.54 14.96
N VAL A 62 13.87 6.14 14.14
CA VAL A 62 12.63 5.52 13.65
C VAL A 62 12.93 4.26 12.84
N VAL A 63 13.85 4.37 11.89
CA VAL A 63 14.25 3.24 11.04
C VAL A 63 14.82 2.10 11.88
N ALA A 64 15.67 2.39 12.88
CA ALA A 64 16.24 1.37 13.76
C ALA A 64 15.18 0.65 14.60
N VAL A 65 14.19 1.37 15.14
CA VAL A 65 13.09 0.77 15.92
C VAL A 65 12.25 -0.14 15.03
N HIS A 66 11.88 0.31 13.83
CA HIS A 66 11.13 -0.51 12.89
C HIS A 66 11.92 -1.73 12.40
N ALA A 67 13.21 -1.57 12.09
CA ALA A 67 14.08 -2.68 11.73
C ALA A 67 14.14 -3.74 12.84
N LYS A 68 14.26 -3.31 14.10
CA LYS A 68 14.23 -4.22 15.25
C LYS A 68 12.89 -4.94 15.37
N HIS A 69 11.79 -4.25 15.09
CA HIS A 69 10.46 -4.86 15.09
C HIS A 69 10.31 -5.92 14.00
N LEU A 70 10.78 -5.65 12.78
CA LEU A 70 10.79 -6.63 11.68
C LEU A 70 11.64 -7.87 12.03
N GLU A 71 12.79 -7.68 12.68
CA GLU A 71 13.63 -8.78 13.18
C GLU A 71 12.88 -9.65 14.21
N ILE A 72 12.15 -9.04 15.14
CA ILE A 72 11.34 -9.76 16.14
C ILE A 72 10.24 -10.57 15.46
N LEU A 73 9.50 -9.96 14.52
CA LEU A 73 8.46 -10.64 13.76
C LEU A 73 9.03 -11.83 12.96
N HIS A 74 10.15 -11.63 12.28
CA HIS A 74 10.82 -12.69 11.55
C HIS A 74 11.27 -13.83 12.47
N SER A 75 11.87 -13.50 13.62
CA SER A 75 12.28 -14.47 14.64
C SER A 75 11.11 -15.27 15.21
N ALA A 76 9.90 -14.71 15.17
CA ALA A 76 8.66 -15.40 15.53
C ALA A 76 8.08 -16.28 14.40
N GLY A 77 8.75 -16.38 13.25
CA GLY A 77 8.37 -17.22 12.12
C GLY A 77 7.69 -16.48 10.97
N VAL A 78 7.57 -15.15 11.03
CA VAL A 78 7.03 -14.38 9.90
C VAL A 78 7.98 -14.49 8.70
N SER A 79 7.41 -14.90 7.56
CA SER A 79 8.16 -15.21 6.32
C SER A 79 7.99 -14.15 5.23
N GLY A 80 7.18 -13.12 5.48
CA GLY A 80 6.93 -12.05 4.52
C GLY A 80 6.21 -10.86 5.13
N PHE A 81 6.26 -9.71 4.45
CA PHE A 81 5.69 -8.46 4.92
C PHE A 81 4.88 -7.75 3.81
N ARG A 82 3.65 -7.32 4.15
CA ARG A 82 2.90 -6.33 3.36
C ARG A 82 3.11 -4.96 4.00
N LEU A 83 3.67 -4.02 3.25
CA LEU A 83 3.76 -2.62 3.67
C LEU A 83 2.41 -1.95 3.38
N ASP A 84 1.64 -1.77 4.45
CA ASP A 84 0.36 -1.07 4.43
C ASP A 84 0.55 0.40 4.04
N ALA A 85 -0.44 0.99 3.35
CA ALA A 85 -0.45 2.40 2.99
C ALA A 85 0.84 2.90 2.30
N ALA A 86 1.54 2.02 1.57
CA ALA A 86 2.84 2.34 0.97
C ALA A 86 2.79 3.55 0.02
N LYS A 87 1.63 3.80 -0.63
CA LYS A 87 1.35 5.01 -1.45
C LYS A 87 1.65 6.33 -0.73
N HIS A 88 1.62 6.32 0.59
CA HIS A 88 1.77 7.49 1.44
C HIS A 88 3.10 7.55 2.19
N MET A 89 4.00 6.61 1.91
CA MET A 89 5.38 6.68 2.33
C MET A 89 6.22 7.18 1.17
N ARG A 90 7.31 7.89 1.42
CA ARG A 90 8.25 8.18 0.34
C ARG A 90 8.78 6.88 -0.27
N PRO A 91 8.86 6.74 -1.62
CA PRO A 91 9.32 5.52 -2.26
C PRO A 91 10.68 5.03 -1.77
N ALA A 92 11.62 5.94 -1.52
CA ALA A 92 12.94 5.60 -0.96
C ALA A 92 12.85 4.91 0.42
N HIS A 93 11.91 5.33 1.28
CA HIS A 93 11.72 4.70 2.58
C HIS A 93 11.06 3.33 2.46
N VAL A 94 10.14 3.15 1.51
CA VAL A 94 9.59 1.82 1.19
C VAL A 94 10.73 0.89 0.74
N ALA A 95 11.63 1.37 -0.10
CA ALA A 95 12.82 0.64 -0.53
C ALA A 95 13.77 0.31 0.63
N ASP A 96 13.96 1.23 1.60
CA ASP A 96 14.74 0.96 2.82
C ASP A 96 14.14 -0.21 3.62
N TYR A 97 12.82 -0.23 3.85
CA TYR A 97 12.17 -1.32 4.58
C TYR A 97 12.20 -2.64 3.81
N ALA A 98 12.03 -2.60 2.50
CA ALA A 98 12.17 -3.79 1.65
C ALA A 98 13.58 -4.39 1.74
N ALA A 99 14.60 -3.53 1.76
CA ALA A 99 16.00 -3.95 1.91
C ALA A 99 16.29 -4.51 3.30
N ILE A 100 15.77 -3.88 4.36
CA ILE A 100 15.88 -4.38 5.74
C ILE A 100 15.25 -5.78 5.84
N ALA A 101 14.00 -5.93 5.38
CA ALA A 101 13.29 -7.22 5.42
C ALA A 101 14.07 -8.32 4.68
N ARG A 102 14.63 -8.02 3.51
CA ARG A 102 15.47 -8.97 2.77
C ARG A 102 16.72 -9.35 3.54
N GLY A 103 17.37 -8.39 4.19
CA GLY A 103 18.58 -8.61 4.99
C GLY A 103 18.39 -9.53 6.19
N LEU A 104 17.15 -9.73 6.66
CA LEU A 104 16.85 -10.64 7.78
C LEU A 104 17.03 -12.12 7.41
N SER A 105 16.96 -12.49 6.13
CA SER A 105 17.16 -13.88 5.66
C SER A 105 18.13 -13.91 4.47
N PRO A 106 19.46 -13.91 4.70
CA PRO A 106 20.46 -13.87 3.63
C PRO A 106 20.65 -15.21 2.88
N GLY A 107 19.81 -16.21 3.14
CA GLY A 107 19.85 -17.53 2.49
C GLY A 107 18.85 -17.68 1.33
N PRO A 108 18.73 -18.88 0.73
CA PRO A 108 17.81 -19.15 -0.39
C PRO A 108 16.30 -19.03 -0.04
N GLY A 109 15.96 -18.60 1.17
CA GLY A 109 14.60 -18.29 1.62
C GLY A 109 14.42 -16.79 1.87
N ASN A 110 14.62 -15.97 0.82
CA ASN A 110 14.41 -14.52 0.89
C ASN A 110 13.02 -14.21 1.47
N ILE A 111 12.96 -13.25 2.39
CA ILE A 111 11.68 -12.73 2.87
C ILE A 111 10.97 -12.04 1.71
N PHE A 112 9.75 -12.49 1.41
CA PHE A 112 8.92 -11.84 0.40
C PHE A 112 8.28 -10.59 1.00
N SER A 113 8.47 -9.44 0.37
CA SER A 113 7.82 -8.20 0.76
C SER A 113 7.17 -7.51 -0.43
N TYR A 114 6.05 -6.84 -0.18
CA TYR A 114 5.34 -6.05 -1.19
C TYR A 114 4.65 -4.84 -0.56
N GLY A 115 4.43 -3.80 -1.35
CA GLY A 115 3.73 -2.58 -0.91
C GLY A 115 2.30 -2.52 -1.42
N GLU A 116 1.39 -2.04 -0.58
CA GLU A 116 0.09 -1.60 -1.06
C GLU A 116 0.16 -0.18 -1.58
N VAL A 117 0.15 -0.07 -2.91
CA VAL A 117 0.02 1.21 -3.60
C VAL A 117 -1.40 1.26 -4.16
N LEU A 118 -2.30 1.87 -3.39
CA LEU A 118 -3.73 1.99 -3.71
C LEU A 118 -3.97 2.98 -4.86
N SER A 119 -3.63 2.59 -6.09
CA SER A 119 -3.74 3.43 -7.29
C SER A 119 -3.86 2.61 -8.58
N PHE A 120 -4.64 3.12 -9.54
CA PHE A 120 -4.69 2.61 -10.91
C PHE A 120 -3.64 3.23 -11.84
N ASP A 121 -2.95 4.28 -11.41
CA ASP A 121 -1.96 4.98 -12.23
C ASP A 121 -0.67 4.14 -12.36
N PRO A 122 -0.32 3.65 -13.56
CA PRO A 122 0.90 2.87 -13.76
C PRO A 122 2.17 3.66 -13.42
N ALA A 123 2.17 4.98 -13.57
CA ALA A 123 3.32 5.81 -13.23
C ALA A 123 3.56 5.80 -11.71
N MET A 124 2.49 5.87 -10.92
CA MET A 124 2.57 5.78 -9.47
C MET A 124 3.05 4.39 -9.02
N GLN A 125 2.53 3.31 -9.62
CA GLN A 125 3.04 1.95 -9.35
C GLN A 125 4.55 1.84 -9.65
N HIS A 126 4.95 2.35 -10.82
CA HIS A 126 6.34 2.33 -11.27
C HIS A 126 7.28 3.10 -10.33
N GLU A 127 6.83 4.22 -9.76
CA GLU A 127 7.60 5.00 -8.78
C GLU A 127 8.06 4.14 -7.59
N TYR A 128 7.16 3.31 -7.05
CA TYR A 128 7.48 2.42 -5.92
C TYR A 128 8.25 1.17 -6.33
N MET A 129 7.91 0.57 -7.48
CA MET A 129 8.57 -0.64 -7.97
C MET A 129 10.07 -0.43 -8.21
N TYR A 130 10.47 0.76 -8.66
CA TYR A 130 11.86 1.06 -9.03
C TYR A 130 12.57 2.01 -8.07
N ALA A 131 11.94 2.30 -6.93
CA ALA A 131 12.56 3.11 -5.89
C ALA A 131 13.87 2.48 -5.41
N ARG A 132 14.85 3.33 -5.12
CA ARG A 132 16.13 2.91 -4.57
C ARG A 132 16.21 3.34 -3.11
N SER A 133 16.77 2.47 -2.29
CA SER A 133 17.05 2.76 -0.89
C SER A 133 18.07 3.91 -0.82
N GLU A 134 17.80 4.89 0.03
CA GLU A 134 18.73 5.99 0.34
C GLU A 134 19.58 5.66 1.56
N SER A 135 19.23 4.61 2.31
CA SER A 135 19.97 4.16 3.48
C SER A 135 21.31 3.51 3.09
N SER A 136 22.40 4.02 3.65
CA SER A 136 23.74 3.41 3.53
C SER A 136 23.88 2.07 4.27
N THR A 137 22.91 1.71 5.11
CA THR A 137 22.92 0.47 5.92
C THR A 137 21.99 -0.61 5.36
N ALA A 138 21.18 -0.28 4.36
CA ALA A 138 20.32 -1.23 3.68
C ALA A 138 21.15 -2.11 2.73
N ALA A 139 20.88 -3.42 2.72
CA ALA A 139 21.42 -4.28 1.68
C ALA A 139 20.94 -3.77 0.32
N ALA A 140 21.83 -3.74 -0.69
CA ALA A 140 21.42 -3.34 -2.03
C ALA A 140 20.22 -4.18 -2.48
N LEU A 141 19.11 -3.53 -2.82
CA LEU A 141 18.03 -4.22 -3.50
C LEU A 141 18.57 -4.74 -4.82
N PRO A 142 18.20 -5.97 -5.23
CA PRO A 142 18.55 -6.45 -6.56
C PRO A 142 18.05 -5.48 -7.62
N ASP A 143 18.51 -5.62 -8.86
CA ASP A 143 17.87 -4.95 -10.01
C ASP A 143 16.45 -5.47 -10.30
N GLU A 144 15.92 -6.32 -9.43
CA GLU A 144 14.54 -6.78 -9.46
C GLU A 144 13.62 -5.72 -8.80
N PRO A 145 12.57 -5.27 -9.52
CA PRO A 145 11.62 -4.31 -8.99
C PRO A 145 10.89 -4.81 -7.74
N PHE A 146 10.65 -3.89 -6.80
CA PHE A 146 9.87 -4.14 -5.58
C PHE A 146 8.40 -4.44 -5.93
N PRO A 147 7.80 -5.53 -5.42
CA PRO A 147 6.43 -5.85 -5.78
C PRO A 147 5.39 -4.90 -5.19
N THR A 148 4.37 -4.55 -5.97
CA THR A 148 3.21 -3.77 -5.50
C THR A 148 1.89 -4.43 -5.89
N THR A 149 0.83 -4.06 -5.17
CA THR A 149 -0.56 -4.49 -5.45
C THR A 149 -1.06 -4.02 -6.81
N ASP A 150 -1.62 -4.92 -7.59
CA ASP A 150 -2.14 -4.65 -8.94
C ASP A 150 -3.65 -4.34 -8.94
N PHE A 151 -3.98 -3.10 -8.60
CA PHE A 151 -5.37 -2.62 -8.62
C PHE A 151 -5.94 -2.54 -10.04
N GLY A 152 -5.10 -2.37 -11.07
CA GLY A 152 -5.54 -2.38 -12.47
C GLY A 152 -6.11 -3.74 -12.87
N LEU A 153 -5.43 -4.83 -12.50
CA LEU A 153 -5.95 -6.18 -12.67
C LEU A 153 -7.21 -6.43 -11.84
N ALA A 154 -7.24 -6.00 -10.57
CA ALA A 154 -8.42 -6.17 -9.73
C ALA A 154 -9.66 -5.47 -10.34
N ALA A 155 -9.51 -4.24 -10.85
CA ALA A 155 -10.56 -3.51 -11.56
C ALA A 155 -10.98 -4.21 -12.85
N TRP A 156 -10.03 -4.72 -13.63
CA TRP A 156 -10.31 -5.47 -14.85
C TRP A 156 -11.12 -6.74 -14.55
N LEU A 157 -10.72 -7.51 -13.53
CA LEU A 157 -11.43 -8.71 -13.09
C LEU A 157 -12.84 -8.39 -12.62
N ARG A 158 -13.02 -7.31 -11.85
CA ARG A 158 -14.34 -6.81 -11.44
C ARG A 158 -15.20 -6.55 -12.67
N TRP A 159 -14.73 -5.73 -13.60
CA TRP A 159 -15.47 -5.40 -14.80
C TRP A 159 -15.83 -6.66 -15.59
N PHE A 160 -14.85 -7.53 -15.84
CA PHE A 160 -15.05 -8.77 -16.60
C PHE A 160 -16.12 -9.68 -15.99
N LEU A 161 -16.16 -9.77 -14.65
CA LEU A 161 -17.10 -10.63 -13.93
C LEU A 161 -18.48 -9.99 -13.68
N GLU A 162 -18.59 -8.66 -13.74
CA GLU A 162 -19.87 -7.92 -13.66
C GLU A 162 -20.56 -7.74 -15.03
N VAL A 163 -19.85 -7.94 -16.15
CA VAL A 163 -20.40 -7.87 -17.51
C VAL A 163 -21.61 -8.80 -17.77
N PRO A 164 -21.73 -10.01 -17.19
CA PRO A 164 -22.90 -10.86 -17.43
C PRO A 164 -24.22 -10.21 -16.98
N ASP A 165 -24.24 -9.47 -15.88
CA ASP A 165 -25.48 -8.89 -15.34
C ASP A 165 -25.96 -7.67 -16.14
N ARG A 166 -25.05 -6.91 -16.75
CA ARG A 166 -25.41 -5.73 -17.57
C ARG A 166 -25.89 -6.06 -18.98
N PHE A 167 -25.59 -7.27 -19.49
CA PHE A 167 -26.01 -7.70 -20.83
C PHE A 167 -27.21 -8.65 -20.82
N LEU A 168 -27.57 -9.22 -19.67
CA LEU A 168 -28.75 -10.09 -19.54
C LEU A 168 -30.02 -9.33 -19.11
N GLY A 169 -29.90 -8.09 -18.62
CA GLY A 169 -31.02 -7.18 -18.36
C GLY A 169 -31.35 -6.32 -19.56
N GLU A 170 -32.38 -6.73 -20.33
CA GLU A 170 -33.21 -5.92 -21.22
C GLU A 170 -32.57 -4.66 -21.85
N GLN A 171 -31.97 -4.79 -23.04
CA GLN A 171 -32.21 -3.96 -24.25
C GLN A 171 -31.06 -4.13 -25.27
N GLY A 172 -31.44 -4.54 -26.49
CA GLY A 172 -30.85 -4.03 -27.73
C GLY A 172 -29.35 -4.18 -27.97
N LEU A 173 -28.99 -5.20 -28.75
CA LEU A 173 -27.76 -5.27 -29.55
C LEU A 173 -27.45 -3.91 -30.23
N GLY A 174 -26.34 -3.26 -29.86
CA GLY A 174 -25.87 -2.05 -30.54
C GLY A 174 -24.73 -1.28 -29.88
N GLY A 175 -24.48 -1.47 -28.58
CA GLY A 175 -23.33 -0.87 -27.90
C GLY A 175 -22.07 -1.72 -28.09
N VAL A 176 -21.04 -1.17 -28.74
CA VAL A 176 -19.69 -1.77 -28.73
C VAL A 176 -19.26 -1.84 -27.27
N ALA A 177 -19.17 -3.05 -26.70
CA ALA A 177 -18.59 -3.24 -25.38
C ALA A 177 -17.21 -2.56 -25.37
N PRO A 178 -16.91 -1.66 -24.42
CA PRO A 178 -15.58 -1.07 -24.36
C PRO A 178 -14.56 -2.22 -24.30
N ARG A 179 -13.60 -2.22 -25.22
CA ARG A 179 -12.46 -3.13 -25.18
C ARG A 179 -11.68 -2.79 -23.93
N VAL A 180 -11.94 -3.50 -22.84
CA VAL A 180 -11.10 -3.42 -21.66
C VAL A 180 -9.91 -4.32 -21.93
N GLU A 181 -8.79 -3.70 -22.29
CA GLU A 181 -7.55 -4.42 -22.54
C GLU A 181 -7.14 -5.19 -21.29
N VAL A 182 -6.77 -6.46 -21.47
CA VAL A 182 -6.23 -7.28 -20.39
C VAL A 182 -4.94 -6.61 -19.92
N PRO A 183 -4.81 -6.22 -18.63
CA PRO A 183 -3.60 -5.60 -18.14
C PRO A 183 -2.38 -6.50 -18.40
N LEU A 184 -1.28 -5.90 -18.87
CA LEU A 184 -0.03 -6.61 -19.01
C LEU A 184 0.47 -7.03 -17.62
N LEU A 185 0.55 -8.34 -17.40
CA LEU A 185 0.95 -8.90 -16.12
C LEU A 185 2.46 -8.70 -15.89
N ALA A 186 2.81 -7.72 -15.05
CA ALA A 186 4.18 -7.56 -14.59
C ALA A 186 4.58 -8.75 -13.70
N ARG A 187 5.84 -9.17 -13.77
CA ARG A 187 6.37 -10.24 -12.90
C ARG A 187 6.37 -9.84 -11.42
N ASN A 188 6.45 -8.54 -11.14
CA ASN A 188 6.53 -7.99 -9.78
C ASN A 188 5.19 -7.37 -9.36
N SER A 189 4.08 -7.91 -9.86
CA SER A 189 2.74 -7.49 -9.48
C SER A 189 2.17 -8.50 -8.49
N VAL A 190 1.66 -8.02 -7.36
CA VAL A 190 0.86 -8.80 -6.42
C VAL A 190 -0.58 -8.74 -6.89
N ARG A 191 -1.01 -9.85 -7.47
CA ARG A 191 -2.32 -10.02 -8.11
C ARG A 191 -3.35 -10.43 -7.08
N PHE A 192 -4.52 -9.83 -7.14
CA PHE A 192 -5.66 -10.17 -6.31
C PHE A 192 -6.94 -9.86 -7.07
N ALA A 193 -8.01 -10.56 -6.70
CA ALA A 193 -9.35 -10.20 -7.14
C ALA A 193 -9.97 -9.19 -6.18
N ARG A 194 -9.76 -9.40 -4.87
CA ARG A 194 -10.32 -8.60 -3.78
C ARG A 194 -9.37 -8.55 -2.57
N ASN A 195 -9.43 -7.49 -1.76
CA ASN A 195 -8.77 -7.26 -0.48
C ASN A 195 -9.78 -6.59 0.49
N HIS A 196 -9.36 -6.24 1.70
CA HIS A 196 -10.27 -5.64 2.68
C HIS A 196 -10.77 -4.23 2.31
N ASP A 197 -10.10 -3.52 1.40
CA ASP A 197 -10.53 -2.20 0.93
C ASP A 197 -11.62 -2.26 -0.16
N ASN A 198 -11.87 -3.44 -0.73
CA ASN A 198 -12.87 -3.65 -1.79
C ASN A 198 -13.83 -4.83 -1.52
N VAL A 199 -13.94 -5.24 -0.24
CA VAL A 199 -14.92 -6.21 0.24
C VAL A 199 -15.82 -5.55 1.29
N GLU A 200 -17.01 -5.12 0.85
CA GLU A 200 -18.16 -4.71 1.67
C GLU A 200 -17.94 -3.63 2.75
N GLY A 201 -18.62 -2.47 2.60
CA GLY A 201 -19.06 -1.64 3.72
C GLY A 201 -18.30 -0.34 4.00
N SER A 202 -17.22 -0.05 3.30
CA SER A 202 -16.64 1.30 3.25
C SER A 202 -16.95 1.96 1.91
N ASP A 203 -17.03 3.29 1.93
CA ASP A 203 -17.21 4.14 0.74
C ASP A 203 -16.39 3.62 -0.45
N ASP A 204 -16.93 3.77 -1.66
CA ASP A 204 -16.44 3.23 -2.93
C ASP A 204 -15.01 3.71 -3.28
N LEU A 205 -14.03 3.26 -2.49
CA LEU A 205 -12.61 3.57 -2.59
C LEU A 205 -12.15 2.95 -3.89
N LEU A 206 -11.77 3.83 -4.81
CA LEU A 206 -11.38 3.51 -6.19
C LEU A 206 -12.50 2.95 -7.08
N GLY A 207 -13.78 3.07 -6.71
CA GLY A 207 -14.83 2.50 -7.55
C GLY A 207 -14.76 0.98 -7.62
N LEU A 208 -14.27 0.31 -6.57
CA LEU A 208 -14.10 -1.15 -6.50
C LEU A 208 -15.18 -1.89 -5.70
N GLY A 209 -16.06 -1.18 -4.98
CA GLY A 209 -17.38 -1.59 -4.49
C GLY A 209 -17.58 -2.98 -3.86
N SER A 210 -18.76 -3.22 -3.30
CA SER A 210 -19.15 -4.57 -2.83
C SER A 210 -19.57 -5.44 -4.02
N TRP A 211 -18.92 -6.59 -4.22
CA TRP A 211 -19.45 -7.65 -5.08
C TRP A 211 -20.44 -8.52 -4.31
N ASP A 212 -21.44 -9.04 -5.03
CA ASP A 212 -22.24 -10.16 -4.57
C ASP A 212 -21.33 -11.38 -4.27
N GLN A 213 -21.62 -12.08 -3.17
CA GLN A 213 -20.91 -13.27 -2.72
C GLN A 213 -20.88 -14.37 -3.82
N HIS A 214 -21.87 -14.42 -4.70
CA HIS A 214 -21.94 -15.39 -5.79
C HIS A 214 -20.90 -15.15 -6.91
N VAL A 215 -20.59 -13.90 -7.23
CA VAL A 215 -19.58 -13.53 -8.25
C VAL A 215 -18.17 -13.77 -7.73
N SER A 216 -18.00 -13.71 -6.41
CA SER A 216 -16.70 -13.89 -5.72
C SER A 216 -16.09 -15.29 -5.94
N GLY A 217 -16.91 -16.34 -6.08
CA GLY A 217 -16.42 -17.70 -6.33
C GLY A 217 -15.75 -17.91 -7.69
N VAL A 218 -16.11 -17.11 -8.70
CA VAL A 218 -15.54 -17.22 -10.06
C VAL A 218 -14.15 -16.58 -10.13
N ALA A 219 -13.93 -15.46 -9.43
CA ALA A 219 -12.64 -14.77 -9.43
C ALA A 219 -11.51 -15.60 -8.80
N THR A 220 -11.82 -16.34 -7.73
CA THR A 220 -10.84 -17.20 -7.03
C THR A 220 -10.33 -18.35 -7.91
N ALA A 221 -11.13 -18.82 -8.88
CA ALA A 221 -10.73 -19.91 -9.77
C ALA A 221 -9.77 -19.49 -10.91
N TRP A 222 -9.71 -18.19 -11.24
CA TRP A 222 -8.87 -17.67 -12.33
C TRP A 222 -7.46 -17.30 -11.91
N LEU A 223 -7.26 -16.86 -10.67
CA LEU A 223 -5.95 -16.45 -10.15
C LEU A 223 -4.87 -17.56 -10.15
N PRO A 224 -5.20 -18.85 -9.93
CA PRO A 224 -4.21 -19.93 -10.02
C PRO A 224 -3.88 -20.37 -11.46
N ALA A 225 -4.66 -19.95 -12.46
CA ALA A 225 -4.56 -20.44 -13.84
C ALA A 225 -3.70 -19.56 -14.77
N ALA A 226 -3.18 -18.42 -14.28
CA ALA A 226 -2.49 -17.38 -15.07
C ALA A 226 -1.05 -17.10 -14.61
#